data_AF-A0A354V6N5-F1
#
_entry.id   AF-A0A354V6N5-F1
#
_cell.length_a   1.000
_cell.length_b   1.000
_cell.length_c   1.000
_cell.angle_alpha   90.00
_cell.angle_beta   90.00
_cell.angle_gamma   90.00
#
_symmetry.space_group_name_H-M   'P 1'
#
loop_
_entity.id
_entity.type
_entity.pdbx_description
1 polymer ?
#
loop_
_entity_poly.entity_id
_entity_poly.type
_entity_poly.pdbx_seq_one_letter_code
_entity_poly.pdbx_strand_id
1 'polypeptide(L)'
;MIIEVRTYQLKPNAVAEVEKRFADALPAREKLSKLAAFWHTEVGPLNEITHVWTYDSFEQRMAIRAEAIKTGVWPPKISEFIVSMNSEAFLPAPFSPPLEPREVGPLFEIRSYTLAPGALPGMIERWSAKIDERVKLSPLVGAWYSEFGSLNKWVHIWAYKDAGERQRIRSEAMAR
;
A
#
# COMPACT_ATOMS: atom_id res chain seq x y z
N MET A 1 -10.78 -11.58 2.54
CA MET A 1 -9.82 -10.76 1.79
C MET A 1 -8.88 -10.07 2.78
N ILE A 2 -7.57 -10.15 2.54
CA ILE A 2 -6.49 -9.56 3.32
C ILE A 2 -5.62 -8.76 2.36
N ILE A 3 -5.18 -7.59 2.82
CA ILE A 3 -4.26 -6.71 2.10
C ILE A 3 -2.92 -6.77 2.83
N GLU A 4 -1.91 -7.41 2.24
CA GLU A 4 -0.54 -7.43 2.78
C GLU A 4 0.23 -6.24 2.22
N VAL A 5 0.60 -5.29 3.09
CA VAL A 5 1.48 -4.17 2.74
C VAL A 5 2.87 -4.49 3.28
N ARG A 6 3.86 -4.43 2.39
CA ARG A 6 5.25 -4.69 2.75
C ARG A 6 6.06 -3.46 2.40
N THR A 7 6.83 -3.00 3.37
CA THR A 7 7.62 -1.78 3.28
C THR A 7 9.07 -2.12 3.61
N TYR A 8 9.97 -1.90 2.64
CA TYR A 8 11.38 -2.24 2.79
C TYR A 8 12.22 -0.96 2.76
N GLN A 9 12.99 -0.77 3.83
CA GLN A 9 14.06 0.22 3.85
C GLN A 9 15.25 -0.34 3.08
N LEU A 10 15.75 0.42 2.12
CA LEU A 10 16.87 0.06 1.26
C LEU A 10 18.11 0.87 1.63
N LYS A 11 19.27 0.34 1.22
CA LYS A 11 20.53 1.07 1.20
C LYS A 11 20.44 2.25 0.21
N PRO A 12 21.16 3.35 0.46
CA PRO A 12 21.23 4.47 -0.48
C PRO A 12 21.62 4.02 -1.90
N ASN A 13 21.06 4.68 -2.91
CA ASN A 13 21.29 4.42 -4.35
C ASN A 13 20.87 3.03 -4.86
N ALA A 14 20.12 2.25 -4.07
CA ALA A 14 19.71 0.91 -4.46
C ALA A 14 18.33 0.84 -5.15
N VAL A 15 17.50 1.89 -5.07
CA VAL A 15 16.08 1.86 -5.51
C VAL A 15 15.96 1.38 -6.96
N ALA A 16 16.64 2.02 -7.91
CA ALA A 16 16.52 1.68 -9.34
C ALA A 16 16.90 0.22 -9.65
N GLU A 17 17.95 -0.30 -9.02
CA GLU A 17 18.37 -1.70 -9.21
C GLU A 17 17.39 -2.68 -8.54
N VAL A 18 16.85 -2.32 -7.36
CA VAL A 18 15.82 -3.10 -6.68
C VAL A 18 14.55 -3.17 -7.52
N GLU A 19 14.11 -2.06 -8.09
CA GLU A 19 12.93 -2.01 -8.97
C GLU A 19 13.10 -2.87 -10.20
N LYS A 20 14.26 -2.79 -10.85
CA LYS A 20 14.61 -3.64 -11.99
C LYS A 20 14.52 -5.13 -11.62
N ARG A 21 15.22 -5.55 -10.56
CA ARG A 21 15.22 -6.97 -10.12
C ARG A 21 13.84 -7.45 -9.65
N PHE A 22 13.04 -6.55 -9.07
CA PHE A 22 11.67 -6.86 -8.68
C PHE A 22 10.80 -7.07 -9.93
N ALA A 23 10.89 -6.17 -10.91
CA ALA A 23 10.19 -6.27 -12.19
C ALA A 23 10.56 -7.56 -12.95
N ASP A 24 11.85 -7.93 -12.99
CA ASP A 24 12.30 -9.17 -13.63
C ASP A 24 11.68 -10.44 -13.00
N ALA A 25 11.46 -10.43 -11.68
CA ALA A 25 10.88 -11.55 -10.94
C ALA A 25 9.34 -11.54 -10.91
N LEU A 26 8.72 -10.39 -11.21
CA LEU A 26 7.28 -10.17 -11.06
C LEU A 26 6.42 -11.10 -11.94
N PRO A 27 6.72 -11.35 -13.23
CA PRO A 27 5.90 -12.22 -14.08
C PRO A 27 5.74 -13.65 -13.55
N ALA A 28 6.75 -14.19 -12.86
CA ALA A 28 6.64 -15.49 -12.22
C ALA A 28 5.73 -15.45 -10.97
N ARG A 29 5.80 -14.35 -10.20
CA ARG A 29 4.99 -14.15 -9.00
C ARG A 29 3.52 -13.87 -9.32
N GLU A 30 3.23 -13.14 -10.39
CA GLU A 30 1.86 -12.79 -10.80
C GLU A 30 1.03 -13.98 -11.27
N LYS A 31 1.68 -15.09 -11.65
CA LYS A 31 1.00 -16.37 -11.89
C LYS A 31 0.38 -16.97 -10.63
N LEU A 32 0.84 -16.54 -9.44
CA LEU A 32 0.43 -17.08 -8.14
C LEU A 32 -0.42 -16.08 -7.34
N SER A 33 -0.05 -14.80 -7.35
CA SER A 33 -0.80 -13.73 -6.67
C SER A 33 -0.65 -12.41 -7.41
N LYS A 34 -1.72 -11.64 -7.49
CA LYS A 34 -1.71 -10.32 -8.11
C LYS A 34 -1.00 -9.29 -7.23
N LEU A 35 -0.12 -8.50 -7.85
CA LEU A 35 0.43 -7.29 -7.24
C LEU A 35 -0.60 -6.17 -7.39
N ALA A 36 -1.06 -5.61 -6.27
CA ALA A 36 -2.03 -4.52 -6.28
C ALA A 36 -1.38 -3.15 -6.50
N ALA A 37 -0.18 -2.96 -5.95
CA ALA A 37 0.58 -1.73 -6.12
C ALA A 37 2.06 -1.92 -5.80
N PHE A 38 2.90 -1.08 -6.40
CA PHE A 38 4.31 -0.92 -6.07
C PHE A 38 4.65 0.57 -6.15
N TRP A 39 5.31 1.08 -5.12
CA TRP A 39 5.74 2.46 -5.00
C TRP A 39 7.16 2.53 -4.43
N HIS A 40 7.90 3.57 -4.77
CA HIS A 40 9.02 4.05 -3.97
C HIS A 40 8.68 5.41 -3.35
N THR A 41 9.34 5.74 -2.25
CA THR A 41 9.10 6.98 -1.52
C THR A 41 10.00 8.11 -2.02
N GLU A 42 9.37 9.19 -2.52
CA GLU A 42 10.04 10.44 -2.89
C GLU A 42 10.09 11.45 -1.72
N VAL A 43 9.07 11.44 -0.84
CA VAL A 43 8.95 12.37 0.30
C VAL A 43 8.56 11.60 1.55
N GLY A 44 9.37 11.72 2.61
CA GLY A 44 9.19 10.97 3.86
C GLY A 44 10.37 10.03 4.10
N PRO A 45 10.15 8.75 4.48
CA PRO A 45 11.22 7.76 4.59
C PRO A 45 11.93 7.52 3.25
N LEU A 46 13.14 8.05 3.10
CA LEU A 46 13.89 7.95 1.84
C LEU A 46 14.48 6.55 1.62
N ASN A 47 14.71 6.18 0.36
CA ASN A 47 15.21 4.85 -0.03
C ASN A 47 14.28 3.72 0.43
N GLU A 48 12.98 3.92 0.32
CA GLU A 48 11.98 2.93 0.74
C GLU A 48 11.14 2.51 -0.45
N ILE A 49 10.85 1.20 -0.54
CA ILE A 49 9.83 0.67 -1.45
C ILE A 49 8.66 0.12 -0.64
N THR A 50 7.44 0.32 -1.14
CA THR A 50 6.22 -0.27 -0.60
C THR A 50 5.51 -1.03 -1.69
N HIS A 51 5.14 -2.27 -1.40
CA HIS A 51 4.39 -3.11 -2.34
C HIS A 51 3.23 -3.81 -1.65
N VAL A 52 2.10 -3.86 -2.35
CA VAL A 52 0.80 -4.30 -1.82
C VAL A 52 0.35 -5.54 -2.55
N TRP A 53 -0.04 -6.56 -1.79
CA TRP A 53 -0.54 -7.84 -2.28
C TRP A 53 -1.92 -8.12 -1.70
N THR A 54 -2.80 -8.74 -2.48
CA THR A 54 -4.13 -9.15 -2.04
C THR A 54 -4.24 -10.66 -1.97
N TYR A 55 -4.92 -11.14 -0.94
CA TYR A 55 -5.21 -12.56 -0.73
C TYR A 55 -6.64 -12.74 -0.21
N ASP A 56 -7.23 -13.90 -0.46
CA ASP A 56 -8.56 -14.24 0.06
C ASP A 56 -8.50 -14.53 1.57
N SER A 57 -7.44 -15.23 2.01
CA SER A 57 -7.20 -15.63 3.40
C SER A 57 -5.71 -15.78 3.75
N PHE A 58 -5.40 -15.93 5.04
CA PHE A 58 -4.02 -16.13 5.51
C PHE A 58 -3.46 -17.48 5.03
N GLU A 59 -4.30 -18.49 4.95
CA GLU A 59 -3.97 -19.82 4.46
C GLU A 59 -3.55 -19.74 2.98
N GLN A 60 -4.33 -19.03 2.15
CA GLN A 60 -4.00 -18.80 0.74
C GLN A 60 -2.66 -18.04 0.62
N ARG A 61 -2.46 -16.98 1.42
CA ARG A 61 -1.21 -16.23 1.47
C ARG A 61 -0.02 -17.12 1.78
N MET A 62 -0.14 -18.01 2.76
CA MET A 62 0.91 -18.94 3.16
C MET A 62 1.21 -19.96 2.06
N ALA A 63 0.18 -20.55 1.43
CA ALA A 63 0.32 -21.48 0.32
C ALA A 63 1.05 -20.84 -0.87
N ILE A 64 0.60 -19.66 -1.31
CA ILE A 64 1.21 -18.90 -2.40
C ILE A 64 2.67 -18.53 -2.10
N ARG A 65 3.00 -18.16 -0.85
CA ARG A 65 4.38 -17.87 -0.47
C ARG A 65 5.27 -19.11 -0.55
N ALA A 66 4.78 -20.25 -0.08
CA ALA A 66 5.51 -21.51 -0.17
C ALA A 66 5.72 -21.95 -1.63
N GLU A 67 4.70 -21.80 -2.48
CA GLU A 67 4.78 -22.11 -3.91
C GLU A 67 5.75 -21.19 -4.65
N ALA A 68 5.71 -19.88 -4.38
CA ALA A 68 6.61 -18.94 -5.03
C ALA A 68 8.09 -19.22 -4.72
N ILE A 69 8.41 -19.67 -3.51
CA ILE A 69 9.78 -20.08 -3.15
C ILE A 69 10.24 -21.28 -4.00
N LYS A 70 9.34 -22.25 -4.26
CA LYS A 70 9.66 -23.44 -5.07
C LYS A 70 10.00 -23.08 -6.52
N THR A 71 9.53 -21.94 -7.03
CA THR A 71 9.87 -21.49 -8.39
C THR A 71 11.35 -21.13 -8.54
N GLY A 72 12.06 -20.83 -7.44
CA GLY A 72 13.44 -20.34 -7.45
C GLY A 72 13.62 -18.91 -7.98
N VAL A 73 12.55 -18.29 -8.51
CA VAL A 73 12.55 -16.91 -9.02
C VAL A 73 12.17 -15.91 -7.93
N TRP A 74 11.35 -16.34 -6.96
CA TRP A 74 10.89 -15.51 -5.84
C TRP A 74 11.41 -16.06 -4.50
N PRO A 75 11.87 -15.22 -3.54
CA PRO A 75 11.91 -13.75 -3.58
C PRO A 75 12.91 -13.20 -4.61
N PRO A 76 12.71 -11.96 -5.11
CA PRO A 76 13.67 -11.33 -5.99
C PRO A 76 15.02 -11.20 -5.30
N LYS A 77 16.11 -11.21 -6.08
CA LYS A 77 17.50 -11.14 -5.58
C LYS A 77 17.86 -9.72 -5.10
N ILE A 78 17.15 -9.20 -4.11
CA ILE A 78 17.29 -7.83 -3.59
C ILE A 78 17.74 -7.78 -2.12
N SER A 79 17.93 -8.94 -1.48
CA SER A 79 18.23 -9.03 -0.04
C SER A 79 19.48 -8.25 0.37
N GLU A 80 20.48 -8.15 -0.51
CA GLU A 80 21.70 -7.39 -0.27
C GLU A 80 21.50 -5.87 -0.16
N PHE A 81 20.37 -5.36 -0.67
CA PHE A 81 20.02 -3.94 -0.63
C PHE A 81 19.13 -3.59 0.56
N ILE A 82 18.54 -4.57 1.23
CA ILE A 82 17.55 -4.34 2.29
C ILE A 82 18.25 -4.09 3.63
N VAL A 83 17.85 -3.00 4.30
CA VAL A 83 18.26 -2.65 5.67
C VAL A 83 17.25 -3.19 6.68
N SER A 84 15.96 -3.02 6.41
CA SER A 84 14.87 -3.55 7.25
C SER A 84 13.64 -3.86 6.40
N MET A 85 12.82 -4.78 6.91
CA MET A 85 11.54 -5.14 6.29
C MET A 85 10.44 -5.05 7.32
N ASN A 86 9.35 -4.40 6.95
CA ASN A 86 8.09 -4.44 7.68
C ASN A 86 7.01 -5.08 6.81
N SER A 87 6.16 -5.90 7.41
CA SER A 87 5.08 -6.62 6.75
C SER A 87 3.85 -6.56 7.63
N GLU A 88 2.79 -5.93 7.13
CA GLU A 88 1.55 -5.71 7.86
C GLU A 88 0.38 -6.24 7.04
N ALA A 89 -0.66 -6.72 7.74
CA ALA A 89 -1.89 -7.18 7.12
C ALA A 89 -3.04 -6.26 7.53
N PHE A 90 -3.81 -5.84 6.54
CA PHE A 90 -4.92 -4.92 6.69
C PHE A 90 -6.22 -5.51 6.16
N LEU A 91 -7.32 -4.98 6.69
CA LEU A 91 -8.67 -5.17 6.16
C LEU A 91 -9.14 -3.86 5.51
N PRO A 92 -9.89 -3.92 4.40
CA PRO A 92 -10.46 -2.72 3.80
C PRO A 92 -11.56 -2.13 4.69
N ALA A 93 -11.63 -0.81 4.74
CA ALA A 93 -12.81 -0.12 5.23
C ALA A 93 -14.01 -0.40 4.30
N PRO A 94 -15.26 -0.33 4.79
CA PRO A 94 -16.45 -0.65 3.99
C PRO A 94 -16.59 0.15 2.68
N PHE A 95 -16.09 1.39 2.67
CA PHE A 95 -16.10 2.28 1.50
C PHE A 95 -14.79 2.24 0.68
N SER A 96 -13.81 1.41 1.07
CA SER A 96 -12.55 1.32 0.33
C SER A 96 -12.83 0.79 -1.08
N PRO A 97 -12.29 1.42 -2.13
CA PRO A 97 -12.41 0.88 -3.47
C PRO A 97 -11.68 -0.47 -3.57
N PRO A 98 -12.11 -1.36 -4.49
CA PRO A 98 -11.39 -2.58 -4.79
C PRO A 98 -10.01 -2.25 -5.36
N LEU A 99 -9.04 -3.12 -5.09
CA LEU A 99 -7.66 -2.97 -5.58
C LEU A 99 -7.51 -3.58 -6.97
N GLU A 100 -8.07 -2.89 -7.95
CA GLU A 100 -8.01 -3.25 -9.37
C GLU A 100 -7.04 -2.33 -10.14
N PRO A 101 -6.42 -2.82 -11.23
CA PRO A 101 -5.59 -1.99 -12.10
C PRO A 101 -6.34 -0.75 -12.59
N ARG A 102 -5.72 0.41 -12.45
CA ARG A 102 -6.32 1.71 -12.80
C ARG A 102 -5.25 2.74 -13.12
N GLU A 103 -5.56 3.64 -14.06
CA GLU A 103 -4.69 4.75 -14.42
C GLU A 103 -4.93 5.95 -13.51
N VAL A 104 -4.22 6.00 -12.37
CA VAL A 104 -4.22 7.14 -11.44
C VAL A 104 -2.80 7.48 -11.01
N GLY A 105 -2.55 8.73 -10.60
CA GLY A 105 -1.22 9.20 -10.18
C GLY A 105 -0.64 10.20 -11.19
N PRO A 106 0.70 10.30 -11.32
CA PRO A 106 1.74 9.41 -10.76
C PRO A 106 2.10 9.65 -9.29
N LEU A 107 1.64 10.73 -8.65
CA LEU A 107 1.97 11.01 -7.25
C LEU A 107 0.96 10.36 -6.30
N PHE A 108 1.46 9.66 -5.28
CA PHE A 108 0.63 9.02 -4.27
C PHE A 108 0.97 9.55 -2.88
N GLU A 109 -0.06 9.79 -2.08
CA GLU A 109 0.08 10.12 -0.67
C GLU A 109 -0.45 8.97 0.18
N ILE A 110 0.46 8.27 0.87
CA ILE A 110 0.13 7.25 1.87
C ILE A 110 0.14 7.93 3.24
N ARG A 111 -0.99 7.89 3.95
CA ARG A 111 -1.08 8.40 5.32
C ARG A 111 -1.42 7.26 6.24
N SER A 112 -0.69 7.18 7.35
CA SER A 112 -0.94 6.22 8.41
C SER A 112 -1.07 6.96 9.75
N TYR A 113 -2.02 6.52 10.56
CA TYR A 113 -2.20 7.00 11.93
C TYR A 113 -2.35 5.83 12.87
N THR A 114 -1.82 5.99 14.07
CA THR A 114 -2.16 5.13 15.20
C THR A 114 -3.36 5.74 15.91
N LEU A 115 -4.50 5.06 15.84
CA LEU A 115 -5.71 5.46 16.53
C LEU A 115 -5.62 5.12 18.02
N ALA A 116 -6.33 5.89 18.84
CA ALA A 116 -6.57 5.50 20.22
C ALA A 116 -7.36 4.17 20.25
N PRO A 117 -7.14 3.31 21.27
CA PRO A 117 -7.91 2.08 21.42
C PRO A 117 -9.42 2.33 21.35
N GLY A 118 -10.13 1.53 20.55
CA GLY A 118 -11.58 1.64 20.37
C GLY A 118 -12.06 2.77 19.46
N ALA A 119 -11.18 3.61 18.89
CA ALA A 119 -11.59 4.73 18.04
C ALA A 119 -11.93 4.35 16.58
N LEU A 120 -11.62 3.12 16.16
CA LEU A 120 -11.82 2.68 14.76
C LEU A 120 -13.28 2.79 14.27
N PRO A 121 -14.31 2.32 15.02
CA PRO A 121 -15.70 2.42 14.54
C PRO A 121 -16.11 3.86 14.25
N GLY A 122 -15.82 4.79 15.18
CA GLY A 122 -16.11 6.21 14.97
C GLY A 122 -15.29 6.85 13.86
N MET A 123 -14.08 6.35 13.57
CA MET A 123 -13.31 6.79 12.40
C MET A 123 -14.01 6.38 11.10
N ILE A 124 -14.43 5.10 11.00
CA ILE A 124 -15.15 4.58 9.83
C ILE A 124 -16.46 5.35 9.60
N GLU A 125 -17.22 5.61 10.67
CA GLU A 125 -18.48 6.36 10.59
C GLU A 125 -18.27 7.79 10.04
N ARG A 126 -17.33 8.54 10.62
CA ARG A 126 -17.01 9.91 10.17
C ARG A 126 -16.53 9.97 8.73
N TRP A 127 -15.73 8.99 8.32
CA TRP A 127 -15.28 8.88 6.93
C TRP A 127 -16.43 8.53 5.99
N SER A 128 -17.25 7.55 6.34
CA SER A 128 -18.38 7.09 5.52
C SER A 128 -19.34 8.24 5.22
N ALA A 129 -19.57 9.14 6.17
CA ALA A 129 -20.44 10.31 5.99
C ALA A 129 -19.90 11.37 5.01
N LYS A 130 -18.61 11.33 4.65
CA LYS A 130 -17.94 12.37 3.86
C LYS A 130 -17.24 11.84 2.61
N ILE A 131 -17.12 10.52 2.47
CA ILE A 131 -16.24 9.93 1.46
C ILE A 131 -16.72 10.22 0.04
N ASP A 132 -18.04 10.19 -0.20
CA ASP A 132 -18.65 10.44 -1.52
C ASP A 132 -18.33 11.83 -2.07
N GLU A 133 -18.29 12.86 -1.20
CA GLU A 133 -17.86 14.20 -1.61
C GLU A 133 -16.34 14.30 -1.76
N ARG A 134 -15.58 13.61 -0.89
CA ARG A 134 -14.12 13.68 -0.91
C ARG A 134 -13.52 13.02 -2.14
N VAL A 135 -14.09 11.90 -2.63
CA VAL A 135 -13.59 11.20 -3.83
C VAL A 135 -13.81 11.99 -5.11
N LYS A 136 -14.74 12.96 -5.13
CA LYS A 136 -14.90 13.90 -6.25
C LYS A 136 -13.72 14.85 -6.41
N LEU A 137 -12.96 15.07 -5.33
CA LEU A 137 -11.78 15.96 -5.35
C LEU A 137 -10.54 15.22 -5.84
N SER A 138 -10.27 14.01 -5.32
CA SER A 138 -9.17 13.17 -5.79
C SER A 138 -9.48 11.68 -5.63
N PRO A 139 -8.92 10.81 -6.47
CA PRO A 139 -9.16 9.37 -6.36
C PRO A 139 -8.63 8.79 -5.05
N LEU A 140 -9.51 8.13 -4.28
CA LEU A 140 -9.11 7.24 -3.19
C LEU A 140 -8.53 5.96 -3.80
N VAL A 141 -7.34 5.55 -3.39
CA VAL A 141 -6.70 4.27 -3.82
C VAL A 141 -7.06 3.15 -2.86
N GLY A 142 -7.10 3.45 -1.56
CA GLY A 142 -7.47 2.49 -0.54
C GLY A 142 -7.60 3.15 0.82
N ALA A 143 -8.48 2.61 1.66
CA ALA A 143 -8.62 2.98 3.06
C ALA A 143 -8.72 1.70 3.89
N TRP A 144 -7.74 1.46 4.75
CA TRP A 144 -7.55 0.17 5.40
C TRP A 144 -7.26 0.34 6.90
N TYR A 145 -7.51 -0.68 7.68
CA TYR A 145 -7.15 -0.74 9.09
C TYR A 145 -6.40 -2.02 9.41
N SER A 146 -5.44 -1.94 10.33
CA SER A 146 -4.56 -3.07 10.62
C SER A 146 -5.32 -4.18 11.35
N GLU A 147 -5.05 -5.40 10.90
CA GLU A 147 -5.48 -6.64 11.55
C GLU A 147 -4.27 -7.33 12.20
N PHE A 148 -3.13 -7.35 11.50
CA PHE A 148 -1.86 -7.86 12.03
C PHE A 148 -0.70 -6.91 11.73
N GLY A 149 0.26 -6.86 12.65
CA GLY A 149 1.38 -5.92 12.61
C GLY A 149 1.19 -4.80 13.63
N SER A 150 1.37 -3.54 13.22
CA SER A 150 1.15 -2.40 14.13
C SER A 150 -0.32 -2.29 14.51
N LEU A 151 -0.64 -2.31 15.80
CA LEU A 151 -2.02 -2.24 16.29
C LEU A 151 -2.64 -0.85 16.10
N ASN A 152 -3.97 -0.82 15.92
CA ASN A 152 -4.78 0.39 15.81
C ASN A 152 -4.38 1.32 14.63
N LYS A 153 -3.81 0.78 13.55
CA LYS A 153 -3.33 1.59 12.43
C LYS A 153 -4.47 1.84 11.43
N TRP A 154 -4.73 3.11 11.10
CA TRP A 154 -5.59 3.53 10.00
C TRP A 154 -4.72 4.04 8.86
N VAL A 155 -4.86 3.45 7.67
CA VAL A 155 -4.12 3.81 6.48
C VAL A 155 -5.08 4.30 5.41
N HIS A 156 -4.73 5.38 4.73
CA HIS A 156 -5.45 5.78 3.53
C HIS A 156 -4.51 6.32 2.48
N ILE A 157 -4.79 6.02 1.22
CA ILE A 157 -3.92 6.29 0.08
C ILE A 157 -4.70 7.11 -0.96
N TRP A 158 -4.15 8.24 -1.36
CA TRP A 158 -4.75 9.13 -2.36
C TRP A 158 -3.81 9.28 -3.55
N ALA A 159 -4.38 9.33 -4.77
CA ALA A 159 -3.64 9.60 -5.98
C ALA A 159 -3.82 11.07 -6.41
N TYR A 160 -2.75 11.63 -6.99
CA TYR A 160 -2.65 13.00 -7.47
C TYR A 160 -1.83 13.03 -8.76
N LYS A 161 -2.13 13.98 -9.64
CA LYS A 161 -1.35 14.27 -10.84
C LYS A 161 0.06 14.73 -10.51
N ASP A 162 0.19 15.63 -9.54
CA ASP A 162 1.47 16.23 -9.14
C ASP A 162 1.38 16.86 -7.73
N ALA A 163 2.51 17.36 -7.24
CA ALA A 163 2.61 17.97 -5.91
C ALA A 163 1.77 19.25 -5.76
N GLY A 164 1.60 20.02 -6.85
CA GLY A 164 0.81 21.24 -6.86
C GLY A 164 -0.68 20.94 -6.73
N GLU A 165 -1.18 19.96 -7.49
CA GLU A 165 -2.55 19.47 -7.38
C GLU A 165 -2.82 18.91 -5.98
N ARG A 166 -1.90 18.09 -5.45
CA ARG A 166 -2.01 17.55 -4.07
C ARG A 166 -2.18 18.68 -3.06
N GLN A 167 -1.40 19.75 -3.17
CA GLN A 167 -1.49 20.89 -2.25
C GLN A 167 -2.83 21.62 -2.38
N ARG A 168 -3.27 21.92 -3.61
CA ARG A 168 -4.55 22.59 -3.87
C ARG A 168 -5.73 21.80 -3.32
N ILE A 169 -5.81 20.51 -3.64
CA ILE A 169 -6.92 19.63 -3.23
C ILE A 169 -6.98 19.50 -1.71
N ARG A 170 -5.83 19.43 -1.03
CA ARG A 170 -5.81 19.35 0.42
C ARG A 170 -6.30 20.63 1.09
N SER A 171 -5.90 21.79 0.59
CA SER A 171 -6.42 23.07 1.08
C SER A 171 -7.93 23.17 0.88
N GLU A 172 -8.44 22.76 -0.29
CA GLU A 172 -9.87 22.73 -0.59
C GLU A 172 -10.64 21.77 0.32
N ALA A 173 -10.11 20.56 0.53
CA ALA A 173 -10.75 19.56 1.39
C ALA A 173 -10.77 19.97 2.86
N MET A 174 -9.80 20.74 3.34
CA MET A 174 -9.76 21.26 4.72
C MET A 174 -10.72 22.43 4.97
N ALA A 175 -11.14 23.13 3.91
CA ALA A 175 -12.03 24.28 4.00
C ALA A 175 -13.53 23.91 3.99
N ARG A 176 -13.86 22.63 3.82
CA ARG A 176 -15.23 22.08 3.76
C ARG A 176 -15.57 21.31 5.04
#